data_AF-A0A2D7H090-F1
#
_entry.id   AF-A0A2D7H090-F1
#
_cell.length_a   1.000
_cell.length_b   1.000
_cell.length_c   1.000
_cell.angle_alpha   90.00
_cell.angle_beta   90.00
_cell.angle_gamma   90.00
#
_symmetry.space_group_name_H-M   'P 1'
#
loop_
_entity.id
_entity.type
_entity.pdbx_description
1 polymer ?
#
loop_
_entity_poly.entity_id
_entity_poly.type
_entity_poly.pdbx_seq_one_letter_code
_entity_poly.pdbx_strand_id
1 'polypeptide(L)'
;MGTTAIQSRRGQSKSPSSLSAAGLKSRVLWIFSATIALFLAVALLSFNAGDAPSHVVAVHNDPTMNWCGAVGAWIAYWAYHVLGFGIWAIIIGVCAWVTLVFRGAKISHTAVRALGFLIMAVAVSCFHELLLPQVGSLAGAKAGLIAKTIVTQLTNSFSGFGAFLIVLAAFSIGLVVGAEKIAFAIPHFVWSILQRIMDIRTPKLSMPTMPSLRANRSAVLEQDAEVEEDWEEEESAEDEYEDEYEDEEEEYEDEPKKRLTAAELKKKMAKLPVRVASSGKTAKDSDIQRPD
;
A
#
# COMPACT_ATOMS: atom_id res chain seq x y z
N MET A 1 -15.31 13.21 -70.65
CA MET A 1 -15.92 14.21 -69.75
C MET A 1 -15.84 13.65 -68.33
N GLY A 2 -14.81 14.03 -67.58
CA GLY A 2 -14.58 13.57 -66.21
C GLY A 2 -15.16 14.56 -65.21
N THR A 3 -16.11 14.12 -64.39
CA THR A 3 -16.72 14.92 -63.33
C THR A 3 -15.82 14.93 -62.11
N THR A 4 -15.17 16.08 -61.86
CA THR A 4 -14.37 16.32 -60.65
C THR A 4 -15.31 16.58 -59.47
N ALA A 5 -15.41 15.63 -58.53
CA ALA A 5 -16.14 15.80 -57.29
C ALA A 5 -15.31 16.62 -56.30
N ILE A 6 -15.80 17.81 -55.94
CA ILE A 6 -15.23 18.68 -54.90
C ILE A 6 -15.72 18.17 -53.55
N GLN A 7 -14.85 17.55 -52.75
CA GLN A 7 -15.16 17.21 -51.36
C GLN A 7 -15.14 18.49 -50.51
N SER A 8 -16.29 18.87 -49.97
CA SER A 8 -16.38 19.98 -49.01
C SER A 8 -15.68 19.60 -47.71
N ARG A 9 -14.66 20.35 -47.33
CA ARG A 9 -13.94 20.22 -46.07
C ARG A 9 -14.88 20.63 -44.93
N ARG A 10 -15.53 19.64 -44.30
CA ARG A 10 -16.42 19.83 -43.15
C ARG A 10 -15.58 20.39 -42.00
N GLY A 11 -15.87 21.63 -41.59
CA GLY A 11 -15.20 22.26 -40.46
C GLY A 11 -15.38 21.43 -39.19
N GLN A 12 -14.27 21.00 -38.59
CA GLN A 12 -14.27 20.48 -37.22
C GLN A 12 -14.72 21.62 -36.30
N SER A 13 -15.97 21.57 -35.84
CA SER A 13 -16.40 22.37 -34.70
C SER A 13 -15.56 21.97 -33.49
N LYS A 14 -14.71 22.87 -33.01
CA LYS A 14 -14.02 22.73 -31.72
C LYS A 14 -15.09 22.70 -30.64
N SER A 15 -15.52 21.50 -30.25
CA SER A 15 -16.31 21.28 -29.05
C SER A 15 -15.52 21.85 -27.86
N PRO A 16 -16.15 22.56 -26.91
CA PRO A 16 -15.44 23.10 -25.74
C PRO A 16 -14.75 21.93 -25.05
N SER A 17 -13.45 22.08 -24.80
CA SER A 17 -12.60 21.07 -24.18
C SER A 17 -13.16 20.72 -22.81
N SER A 18 -13.96 19.66 -22.74
CA SER A 18 -14.25 18.94 -21.51
C SER A 18 -12.94 18.30 -21.05
N LEU A 19 -12.05 19.11 -20.45
CA LEU A 19 -10.95 18.59 -19.64
C LEU A 19 -11.61 17.63 -18.64
N SER A 20 -11.43 16.35 -18.89
CA SER A 20 -12.10 15.23 -18.24
C SER A 20 -12.27 15.48 -16.75
N ALA A 21 -13.50 15.68 -16.29
CA ALA A 21 -13.79 15.88 -14.87
C ALA A 21 -13.25 14.71 -14.02
N ALA A 22 -13.13 13.51 -14.60
CA ALA A 22 -12.48 12.35 -13.99
C ALA A 22 -10.97 12.58 -13.74
N GLY A 23 -10.27 13.27 -14.67
CA GLY A 23 -8.87 13.66 -14.51
C GLY A 23 -8.67 14.75 -13.46
N LEU A 24 -9.58 15.74 -13.37
CA LEU A 24 -9.49 16.79 -12.36
C LEU A 24 -9.69 16.24 -10.94
N LYS A 25 -10.72 15.40 -10.74
CA LYS A 25 -10.99 14.77 -9.43
C LYS A 25 -9.80 13.95 -8.93
N SER A 26 -9.19 13.14 -9.80
CA SER A 26 -8.01 12.34 -9.47
C SER A 26 -6.82 13.21 -9.06
N ARG A 27 -6.56 14.30 -9.79
CA ARG A 27 -5.50 15.26 -9.45
C ARG A 27 -5.74 15.95 -8.10
N VAL A 28 -6.97 16.39 -7.84
CA VAL A 28 -7.33 17.03 -6.56
C VAL A 28 -7.16 16.04 -5.40
N LEU A 29 -7.63 14.80 -5.56
CA LEU A 29 -7.46 13.75 -4.54
C LEU A 29 -5.97 13.46 -4.28
N TRP A 30 -5.16 13.43 -5.32
CA TRP A 30 -3.72 13.20 -5.21
C TRP A 30 -3.02 14.35 -4.48
N ILE A 31 -3.24 15.60 -4.88
CA ILE A 31 -2.65 16.79 -4.23
C ILE A 31 -3.06 16.85 -2.75
N PHE A 32 -4.34 16.57 -2.47
CA PHE A 32 -4.85 16.54 -1.10
C PHE A 32 -4.17 15.43 -0.26
N SER A 33 -4.07 14.22 -0.80
CA SER A 33 -3.38 13.10 -0.14
C SER A 33 -1.90 13.41 0.11
N ALA A 34 -1.21 13.99 -0.86
CA ALA A 34 0.19 14.41 -0.73
C ALA A 34 0.37 15.49 0.35
N THR A 35 -0.55 16.47 0.39
CA THR A 35 -0.54 17.54 1.39
C THR A 35 -0.78 16.99 2.80
N ILE A 36 -1.71 16.05 2.97
CA ILE A 36 -1.93 15.37 4.25
C ILE A 36 -0.70 14.57 4.65
N ALA A 37 -0.11 13.80 3.74
CA ALA A 37 1.08 13.01 4.04
C ALA A 37 2.25 13.90 4.49
N LEU A 38 2.46 15.03 3.80
CA LEU A 38 3.47 16.02 4.17
C LEU A 38 3.17 16.65 5.53
N PHE A 39 1.92 17.06 5.77
CA PHE A 39 1.50 17.61 7.06
C PHE A 39 1.76 16.62 8.21
N LEU A 40 1.40 15.34 8.03
CA LEU A 40 1.64 14.30 9.03
C LEU A 40 3.14 14.07 9.24
N ALA A 41 3.93 14.00 8.18
CA ALA A 41 5.38 13.82 8.28
C ALA A 41 6.05 14.98 9.02
N VAL A 42 5.67 16.23 8.71
CA VAL A 42 6.19 17.42 9.39
C VAL A 42 5.73 17.48 10.86
N ALA A 43 4.47 17.15 11.14
CA ALA A 43 3.96 17.07 12.50
C ALA A 43 4.72 16.02 13.34
N LEU A 44 5.02 14.85 12.76
CA LEU A 44 5.77 13.78 13.43
C LEU A 44 7.25 14.12 13.60
N LEU A 45 7.86 14.80 12.61
CA LEU A 45 9.26 15.18 12.65
C LEU A 45 9.53 16.30 13.66
N SER A 46 8.60 17.25 13.78
CA SER A 46 8.65 18.36 14.72
C SER A 46 8.01 18.04 16.08
N PHE A 47 7.82 16.76 16.40
CA PHE A 47 7.24 16.34 17.67
C PHE A 47 8.09 16.77 18.86
N ASN A 48 7.47 17.43 19.84
CA ASN A 48 8.07 17.81 21.10
C ASN A 48 7.23 17.28 22.26
N ALA A 49 7.84 16.51 23.17
CA ALA A 49 7.13 15.93 24.32
C ALA A 49 6.67 16.98 25.36
N GLY A 50 7.08 18.24 25.23
CA GLY A 50 6.58 19.37 26.01
C GLY A 50 5.27 19.98 25.46
N ASP A 51 4.85 19.62 24.25
CA ASP A 51 3.60 20.13 23.68
C ASP A 51 2.37 19.38 24.21
N ALA A 52 1.25 20.07 24.38
CA ALA A 52 -0.02 19.42 24.71
C ALA A 52 -0.44 18.46 23.57
N PRO A 53 -1.00 17.26 23.87
CA PRO A 53 -1.51 16.78 25.16
C PRO A 53 -0.52 15.87 25.92
N SER A 54 0.79 16.04 25.73
CA SER A 54 1.78 15.17 26.36
C SER A 54 1.69 15.15 27.88
N HIS A 55 1.76 13.96 28.49
CA HIS A 55 1.77 13.81 29.95
C HIS A 55 3.18 13.79 30.55
N VAL A 56 4.22 14.01 29.72
CA VAL A 56 5.63 13.94 30.14
C VAL A 56 6.04 15.17 30.95
N VAL A 57 5.37 16.30 30.75
CA VAL A 57 5.64 17.57 31.43
C VAL A 57 4.41 18.03 32.22
N ALA A 58 4.64 18.70 33.35
CA ALA A 58 3.56 19.28 34.17
C ALA A 58 3.01 20.59 33.59
N VAL A 59 3.82 21.32 32.83
CA VAL A 59 3.45 22.59 32.16
C VAL A 59 3.82 22.45 30.68
N HIS A 60 2.84 22.65 29.81
CA HIS A 60 3.04 22.55 28.35
C HIS A 60 3.69 23.80 27.78
N ASN A 61 4.36 23.63 26.64
CA ASN A 61 4.90 24.74 25.86
C ASN A 61 3.78 25.69 25.39
N ASP A 62 3.98 26.99 25.57
CA ASP A 62 3.13 28.06 25.05
C ASP A 62 4.04 29.18 24.47
N PRO A 63 4.13 29.34 23.13
CA PRO A 63 3.36 28.64 22.11
C PRO A 63 3.85 27.18 21.86
N THR A 64 2.99 26.37 21.23
CA THR A 64 3.32 24.99 20.81
C THR A 64 4.55 24.97 19.89
N MET A 65 5.50 24.07 20.14
CA MET A 65 6.75 23.97 19.38
C MET A 65 6.59 23.21 18.05
N ASN A 66 5.61 22.32 17.95
CA ASN A 66 5.29 21.62 16.71
C ASN A 66 5.03 22.59 15.56
N TRP A 67 5.67 22.36 14.41
CA TRP A 67 5.58 23.27 13.26
C TRP A 67 4.19 23.31 12.63
N CYS A 68 3.38 22.28 12.85
CA CYS A 68 1.98 22.22 12.45
C CYS A 68 1.02 22.71 13.55
N GLY A 69 1.54 23.36 14.59
CA GLY A 69 0.78 23.90 15.72
C GLY A 69 0.14 22.81 16.60
N ALA A 70 -0.87 23.21 17.38
CA ALA A 70 -1.53 22.33 18.36
C ALA A 70 -2.15 21.07 17.73
N VAL A 71 -2.68 21.16 16.50
CA VAL A 71 -3.25 20.01 15.79
C VAL A 71 -2.16 19.01 15.41
N GLY A 72 -1.02 19.49 14.91
CA GLY A 72 0.14 18.67 14.61
C GLY A 72 0.69 17.97 15.86
N ALA A 73 0.84 18.71 16.96
CA ALA A 73 1.28 18.18 18.24
C ALA A 73 0.34 17.06 18.74
N TRP A 74 -0.97 17.27 18.65
CA TRP A 74 -1.97 16.28 19.07
C TRP A 74 -1.89 15.00 18.24
N ILE A 75 -1.82 15.11 16.91
CA ILE A 75 -1.71 13.93 16.03
C ILE A 75 -0.41 13.19 16.28
N ALA A 76 0.71 13.91 16.34
CA ALA A 76 2.02 13.33 16.55
C ALA A 76 2.11 12.63 17.91
N TYR A 77 1.56 13.24 18.98
CA TYR A 77 1.47 12.62 20.29
C TYR A 77 0.78 11.26 20.22
N TRP A 78 -0.44 11.18 19.68
CA TRP A 78 -1.18 9.91 19.64
C TRP A 78 -0.52 8.87 18.74
N ALA A 79 0.06 9.29 17.63
CA ALA A 79 0.78 8.41 16.74
C ALA A 79 2.00 7.77 17.45
N TYR A 80 2.85 8.57 18.10
CA TYR A 80 3.98 8.05 18.87
C TYR A 80 3.53 7.29 20.13
N HIS A 81 2.46 7.72 20.79
CA HIS A 81 1.97 7.07 22.00
C HIS A 81 1.40 5.68 21.71
N VAL A 82 0.65 5.50 20.62
CA VAL A 82 0.03 4.22 20.26
C VAL A 82 1.00 3.33 19.49
N LEU A 83 1.54 3.85 18.38
CA LEU A 83 2.36 3.10 17.45
C LEU A 83 3.85 3.26 17.70
N GLY A 84 4.34 4.32 18.36
CA GLY A 84 5.78 4.53 18.52
C GLY A 84 6.48 4.82 17.18
N PHE A 85 7.75 4.41 17.06
CA PHE A 85 8.56 4.66 15.86
C PHE A 85 8.02 3.99 14.59
N GLY A 86 7.21 2.93 14.73
CA GLY A 86 6.54 2.26 13.63
C GLY A 86 5.63 3.14 12.78
N ILE A 87 5.18 4.30 13.29
CA ILE A 87 4.42 5.26 12.49
C ILE A 87 5.16 5.66 11.21
N TRP A 88 6.50 5.71 11.24
CA TRP A 88 7.30 6.04 10.07
C TRP A 88 7.18 5.01 8.94
N ALA A 89 6.93 3.73 9.25
CA ALA A 89 6.62 2.73 8.23
C ALA A 89 5.31 3.05 7.50
N ILE A 90 4.29 3.54 8.22
CA ILE A 90 3.02 3.99 7.62
C ILE A 90 3.27 5.22 6.74
N ILE A 91 4.02 6.21 7.23
CA ILE A 91 4.35 7.41 6.45
C ILE A 91 5.09 7.05 5.16
N ILE A 92 6.09 6.16 5.24
CA ILE A 92 6.81 5.65 4.05
C ILE A 92 5.84 4.97 3.08
N GLY A 93 4.93 4.12 3.58
CA GLY A 93 3.92 3.47 2.74
C GLY A 93 2.98 4.45 2.06
N VAL A 94 2.52 5.48 2.76
CA VAL A 94 1.67 6.55 2.20
C VAL A 94 2.45 7.34 1.15
N CYS A 95 3.70 7.74 1.43
CA CYS A 95 4.55 8.45 0.47
C CYS A 95 4.82 7.61 -0.79
N ALA A 96 5.09 6.32 -0.63
CA ALA A 96 5.25 5.39 -1.75
C ALA A 96 3.95 5.29 -2.57
N TRP A 97 2.80 5.16 -1.91
CA TRP A 97 1.51 5.13 -2.57
C TRP A 97 1.22 6.42 -3.35
N VAL A 98 1.41 7.59 -2.73
CA VAL A 98 1.26 8.90 -3.39
C VAL A 98 2.16 9.01 -4.62
N THR A 99 3.41 8.56 -4.52
CA THR A 99 4.38 8.58 -5.63
C THR A 99 3.97 7.64 -6.76
N LEU A 100 3.50 6.44 -6.44
CA LEU A 100 3.03 5.47 -7.44
C LEU A 100 1.78 5.96 -8.18
N VAL A 101 0.82 6.55 -7.45
CA VAL A 101 -0.37 7.18 -8.05
C VAL A 101 0.03 8.35 -8.95
N PHE A 102 1.01 9.16 -8.54
CA PHE A 102 1.52 10.27 -9.36
C PHE A 102 2.11 9.78 -10.69
N ARG A 103 2.87 8.68 -10.65
CA ARG A 103 3.48 8.04 -11.82
C ARG A 103 2.46 7.33 -12.72
N GLY A 104 1.18 7.34 -12.37
CA GLY A 104 0.13 6.65 -13.11
C GLY A 104 0.18 5.13 -12.99
N ALA A 105 0.89 4.60 -11.98
CA ALA A 105 0.96 3.15 -11.76
C ALA A 105 -0.41 2.63 -11.30
N LYS A 106 -0.85 1.52 -11.90
CA LYS A 106 -2.05 0.81 -11.44
C LYS A 106 -1.71 0.05 -10.16
N ILE A 107 -2.34 0.42 -9.05
CA ILE A 107 -2.13 -0.22 -7.75
C ILE A 107 -3.27 -1.21 -7.52
N SER A 108 -2.97 -2.50 -7.60
CA SER A 108 -3.88 -3.56 -7.17
C SER A 108 -3.88 -3.67 -5.63
N HIS A 109 -5.02 -4.08 -5.07
CA HIS A 109 -5.18 -4.44 -3.64
C HIS A 109 -4.64 -3.42 -2.62
N THR A 110 -5.04 -2.14 -2.73
CA THR A 110 -4.58 -1.08 -1.81
C THR A 110 -4.83 -1.40 -0.33
N ALA A 111 -5.97 -2.02 0.00
CA ALA A 111 -6.30 -2.39 1.38
C ALA A 111 -5.36 -3.46 1.97
N VAL A 112 -5.00 -4.45 1.16
CA VAL A 112 -4.07 -5.52 1.57
C VAL A 112 -2.68 -4.93 1.79
N ARG A 113 -2.23 -4.04 0.90
CA ARG A 113 -0.96 -3.34 1.08
C ARG A 113 -0.94 -2.47 2.34
N ALA A 114 -2.03 -1.74 2.59
CA ALA A 114 -2.18 -0.95 3.82
C ALA A 114 -2.08 -1.83 5.09
N LEU A 115 -2.67 -3.03 5.05
CA LEU A 115 -2.54 -4.01 6.13
C LEU A 115 -1.08 -4.47 6.29
N GLY A 116 -0.37 -4.73 5.20
CA GLY A 116 1.06 -5.05 5.22
C GLY A 116 1.90 -3.96 5.90
N PHE A 117 1.70 -2.70 5.53
CA PHE A 117 2.36 -1.56 6.18
C PHE A 117 1.98 -1.39 7.66
N LEU A 118 0.73 -1.72 8.04
CA LEU A 118 0.31 -1.71 9.44
C LEU A 118 1.02 -2.79 10.25
N ILE A 119 1.11 -4.02 9.73
CA ILE A 119 1.85 -5.12 10.36
C ILE A 119 3.33 -4.74 10.50
N MET A 120 3.91 -4.19 9.42
CA MET A 120 5.30 -3.73 9.41
C MET A 120 5.53 -2.61 10.44
N ALA A 121 4.61 -1.65 10.57
CA ALA A 121 4.68 -0.60 11.57
C ALA A 121 4.70 -1.15 12.99
N VAL A 122 3.78 -2.08 13.32
CA VAL A 122 3.76 -2.73 14.63
C VAL A 122 5.07 -3.50 14.88
N ALA A 123 5.57 -4.23 13.88
CA ALA A 123 6.82 -4.98 14.00
C ALA A 123 8.05 -4.07 14.22
N VAL A 124 8.14 -2.95 13.51
CA VAL A 124 9.21 -1.94 13.72
C VAL A 124 9.19 -1.41 15.15
N SER A 125 8.01 -1.17 15.70
CA SER A 125 7.87 -0.73 17.09
C SER A 125 8.22 -1.83 18.09
N CYS A 126 7.87 -3.08 17.82
CA CYS A 126 8.31 -4.22 18.63
C CYS A 126 9.84 -4.38 18.60
N PHE A 127 10.49 -4.16 17.45
CA PHE A 127 11.95 -4.13 17.38
C PHE A 127 12.54 -3.00 18.21
N HIS A 128 11.94 -1.81 18.17
CA HIS A 128 12.38 -0.70 19.01
C HIS A 128 12.31 -1.04 20.50
N GLU A 129 11.24 -1.69 20.97
CA GLU A 129 11.13 -2.15 22.36
C GLU A 129 12.15 -3.25 22.71
N LEU A 130 12.42 -4.20 21.80
CA LEU A 130 13.36 -5.31 22.02
C LEU A 130 14.83 -4.87 22.01
N LEU A 131 15.19 -3.97 21.09
CA LEU A 131 16.58 -3.60 20.83
C LEU A 131 17.00 -2.33 21.57
N LEU A 132 16.08 -1.37 21.72
CA LEU A 132 16.35 -0.04 22.27
C LEU A 132 15.32 0.35 23.35
N PRO A 133 15.06 -0.49 24.38
CA PRO A 133 14.03 -0.23 25.39
C PRO A 133 14.25 1.06 26.20
N GLN A 134 15.47 1.61 26.16
CA GLN A 134 15.80 2.84 26.87
C GLN A 134 15.55 4.11 26.07
N VAL A 135 15.50 4.01 24.74
CA VAL A 135 15.31 5.15 23.83
C VAL A 135 13.82 5.37 23.59
N GLY A 136 13.39 6.62 23.56
CA GLY A 136 11.99 6.96 23.27
C GLY A 136 11.63 8.38 23.67
N SER A 137 10.66 8.95 22.98
CA SER A 137 10.23 10.34 23.18
C SER A 137 9.20 10.51 24.30
N LEU A 138 8.45 9.44 24.64
CA LEU A 138 7.43 9.46 25.70
C LEU A 138 7.80 8.51 26.85
N ALA A 139 7.78 9.03 28.07
CA ALA A 139 7.87 8.20 29.27
C ALA A 139 6.71 7.20 29.33
N GLY A 140 6.97 5.97 29.76
CA GLY A 140 5.95 4.91 29.89
C GLY A 140 5.50 4.22 28.58
N ALA A 141 5.66 4.88 27.43
CA ALA A 141 5.28 4.40 26.10
C ALA A 141 6.39 4.65 25.04
N LYS A 142 7.65 4.34 25.39
CA LYS A 142 8.84 4.66 24.58
C LYS A 142 8.79 4.12 23.16
N ALA A 143 8.35 2.86 23.00
CA ALA A 143 8.15 2.22 21.70
C ALA A 143 6.69 2.21 21.22
N GLY A 144 5.80 2.94 21.90
CA GLY A 144 4.36 2.85 21.70
C GLY A 144 3.72 1.77 22.56
N LEU A 145 2.47 2.02 22.97
CA LEU A 145 1.72 1.14 23.87
C LEU A 145 1.48 -0.26 23.30
N ILE A 146 1.18 -0.36 22.00
CA ILE A 146 0.89 -1.65 21.35
C ILE A 146 2.14 -2.54 21.34
N ALA A 147 3.28 -1.97 20.96
CA ALA A 147 4.53 -2.73 20.90
C ALA A 147 4.97 -3.20 22.29
N LYS A 148 4.88 -2.32 23.30
CA LYS A 148 5.20 -2.68 24.68
C LYS A 148 4.38 -3.87 25.18
N THR A 149 3.06 -3.86 24.94
CA THR A 149 2.20 -4.97 25.40
C THR A 149 2.48 -6.26 24.63
N ILE A 150 2.65 -6.19 23.31
CA ILE A 150 2.98 -7.36 22.49
C ILE A 150 4.32 -7.96 22.94
N VAL A 151 5.38 -7.15 23.03
CA VAL A 151 6.72 -7.62 23.39
C VAL A 151 6.72 -8.20 24.80
N THR A 152 6.07 -7.55 25.77
CA THR A 152 5.94 -8.08 27.13
C THR A 152 5.32 -9.48 27.13
N GLN A 153 4.23 -9.69 26.36
CA GLN A 153 3.59 -11.01 26.27
C GLN A 153 4.48 -12.03 25.56
N LEU A 154 5.12 -11.64 24.46
CA LEU A 154 6.04 -12.51 23.73
C LEU A 154 7.21 -12.95 24.62
N THR A 155 7.80 -12.05 25.41
CA THR A 155 8.92 -12.39 26.31
C THR A 155 8.48 -13.16 27.55
N ASN A 156 7.19 -13.14 27.90
CA ASN A 156 6.64 -13.99 28.94
C ASN A 156 6.44 -15.43 28.45
N SER A 157 6.08 -15.62 27.18
CA SER A 157 5.87 -16.94 26.57
C SER A 157 7.13 -17.54 25.95
N PHE A 158 8.05 -16.71 25.46
CA PHE A 158 9.28 -17.09 24.75
C PHE A 158 10.49 -16.38 25.36
N SER A 159 11.69 -16.87 25.06
CA SER A 159 12.91 -16.10 25.37
C SER A 159 12.97 -14.81 24.53
N GLY A 160 13.79 -13.84 24.94
CA GLY A 160 13.98 -12.60 24.17
C GLY A 160 14.42 -12.85 22.73
N PHE A 161 15.24 -13.88 22.49
CA PHE A 161 15.62 -14.30 21.14
C PHE A 161 14.43 -14.89 20.36
N GLY A 162 13.59 -15.71 21.00
CA GLY A 162 12.37 -16.23 20.37
C GLY A 162 11.39 -15.11 20.00
N ALA A 163 11.19 -14.14 20.89
CA ALA A 163 10.38 -12.96 20.62
C ALA A 163 10.91 -12.17 19.41
N PHE A 164 12.24 -11.98 19.32
CA PHE A 164 12.88 -11.33 18.17
C PHE A 164 12.58 -12.06 16.85
N LEU A 165 12.71 -13.39 16.82
CA LEU A 165 12.42 -14.17 15.61
C LEU A 165 10.96 -14.08 15.18
N ILE A 166 10.02 -14.08 16.13
CA ILE A 166 8.59 -13.92 15.84
C ILE A 166 8.31 -12.52 15.27
N VAL A 167 8.88 -11.48 15.86
CA VAL A 167 8.76 -10.10 15.37
C VAL A 167 9.40 -9.95 13.99
N LEU A 168 10.54 -10.62 13.74
CA LEU A 168 11.17 -10.66 12.43
C LEU A 168 10.30 -11.35 11.38
N ALA A 169 9.66 -12.47 11.71
CA ALA A 169 8.72 -13.11 10.81
C ALA A 169 7.53 -12.20 10.50
N ALA A 170 6.95 -11.53 11.51
CA ALA A 170 5.87 -10.56 11.33
C ALA A 170 6.29 -9.37 10.45
N PHE A 171 7.51 -8.86 10.65
CA PHE A 171 8.08 -7.81 9.79
C PHE A 171 8.21 -8.28 8.34
N SER A 172 8.75 -9.48 8.11
CA SER A 172 8.88 -10.06 6.77
C SER A 172 7.52 -10.26 6.10
N ILE A 173 6.51 -10.73 6.83
CA ILE A 173 5.13 -10.82 6.33
C ILE A 173 4.60 -9.44 5.93
N GLY A 174 4.76 -8.44 6.81
CA GLY A 174 4.34 -7.06 6.52
C GLY A 174 5.04 -6.46 5.30
N LEU A 175 6.33 -6.74 5.13
CA LEU A 175 7.14 -6.32 4.00
C LEU A 175 6.69 -6.96 2.68
N VAL A 176 6.47 -8.28 2.66
CA VAL A 176 5.99 -9.00 1.47
C VAL A 176 4.60 -8.52 1.07
N VAL A 177 3.69 -8.41 2.04
CA VAL A 177 2.29 -7.98 1.79
C VAL A 177 2.20 -6.51 1.41
N GLY A 178 2.99 -5.63 2.04
CA GLY A 178 2.96 -4.19 1.82
C GLY A 178 3.77 -3.73 0.60
N ALA A 179 4.89 -4.40 0.34
CA ALA A 179 5.92 -3.95 -0.58
C ALA A 179 6.54 -5.12 -1.38
N GLU A 180 5.71 -6.02 -1.90
CA GLU A 180 6.06 -7.21 -2.71
C GLU A 180 7.30 -7.03 -3.61
N LYS A 181 7.32 -6.00 -4.48
CA LYS A 181 8.46 -5.73 -5.37
C LYS A 181 9.77 -5.46 -4.62
N ILE A 182 9.70 -4.75 -3.49
CA ILE A 182 10.86 -4.44 -2.64
C ILE A 182 11.28 -5.70 -1.89
N ALA A 183 10.32 -6.51 -1.42
CA ALA A 183 10.60 -7.74 -0.70
C ALA A 183 11.46 -8.72 -1.52
N PHE A 184 11.18 -8.87 -2.82
CA PHE A 184 11.98 -9.72 -3.72
C PHE A 184 13.31 -9.08 -4.13
N ALA A 185 13.42 -7.75 -4.15
CA ALA A 185 14.67 -7.05 -4.46
C ALA A 185 15.70 -7.10 -3.31
N ILE A 186 15.24 -7.22 -2.05
CA ILE A 186 16.11 -7.16 -0.86
C ILE A 186 17.15 -8.28 -0.83
N PRO A 187 16.83 -9.58 -1.03
CA PRO A 187 17.83 -10.64 -1.04
C PRO A 187 18.92 -10.41 -2.08
N HIS A 188 18.55 -9.97 -3.28
CA HIS A 188 19.50 -9.67 -4.35
C HIS A 188 20.40 -8.48 -3.98
N PHE A 189 19.82 -7.44 -3.40
CA PHE A 189 20.58 -6.28 -2.92
C PHE A 189 21.55 -6.65 -1.77
N VAL A 190 21.08 -7.40 -0.78
CA VAL A 190 21.91 -7.90 0.34
C VAL A 190 23.04 -8.78 -0.19
N TRP A 191 22.76 -9.67 -1.14
CA TRP A 191 23.76 -10.51 -1.78
C TRP A 191 24.82 -9.68 -2.52
N SER A 192 24.39 -8.66 -3.28
CA SER A 192 25.31 -7.76 -3.99
C SER A 192 26.23 -6.96 -3.03
N ILE A 193 25.69 -6.52 -1.89
CA ILE A 193 26.48 -5.85 -0.85
C ILE A 193 27.45 -6.84 -0.20
N LEU A 194 26.99 -8.04 0.12
CA LEU A 194 27.81 -9.07 0.75
C LEU A 194 28.99 -9.46 -0.16
N GLN A 195 28.75 -9.61 -1.47
CA GLN A 195 29.80 -9.85 -2.46
C GLN A 195 30.83 -8.71 -2.50
N ARG A 196 30.39 -7.45 -2.40
CA ARG A 196 31.27 -6.27 -2.36
C ARG A 196 32.07 -6.17 -1.06
N ILE A 197 31.49 -6.57 0.07
CA ILE A 197 32.15 -6.50 1.39
C ILE A 197 33.12 -7.66 1.60
N MET A 198 32.77 -8.85 1.12
CA MET A 198 33.58 -10.06 1.35
C MET A 198 34.67 -10.28 0.31
N ASP A 199 34.86 -9.38 -0.67
CA ASP A 199 35.80 -9.54 -1.80
C ASP A 199 35.72 -10.96 -2.40
N ILE A 200 34.51 -11.54 -2.43
CA ILE A 200 34.26 -12.81 -3.11
C ILE A 200 34.29 -12.45 -4.59
N ARG A 201 35.52 -12.44 -5.11
CA ARG A 201 35.83 -12.42 -6.53
C ARG A 201 35.16 -13.67 -7.06
N THR A 202 33.93 -13.53 -7.56
CA THR A 202 33.21 -14.60 -8.23
C THR A 202 34.22 -15.22 -9.18
N PRO A 203 34.61 -16.49 -9.01
CA PRO A 203 35.51 -17.10 -9.97
C PRO A 203 34.76 -17.00 -11.27
N LYS A 204 35.26 -16.15 -12.17
CA LYS A 204 34.80 -16.10 -13.55
C LYS A 204 35.10 -17.52 -14.03
N LEU A 205 34.10 -18.40 -14.00
CA LEU A 205 34.20 -19.72 -14.58
C LEU A 205 34.39 -19.41 -16.05
N SER A 206 35.67 -19.34 -16.43
CA SER A 206 36.10 -19.22 -17.80
C SER A 206 35.67 -20.54 -18.42
N MET A 207 34.42 -20.58 -18.89
CA MET A 207 33.94 -21.59 -19.79
C MET A 207 35.04 -21.75 -20.84
N PRO A 208 35.71 -22.91 -20.95
CA PRO A 208 36.65 -23.12 -22.02
C PRO A 208 35.84 -22.95 -23.30
N THR A 209 36.10 -21.84 -23.99
CA THR A 209 35.48 -21.53 -25.27
C THR A 209 35.89 -22.63 -26.23
N MET A 210 34.99 -23.58 -26.46
CA MET A 210 35.13 -24.53 -27.56
C MET A 210 35.20 -23.69 -28.84
N PRO A 211 36.22 -23.87 -29.68
CA PRO A 211 36.34 -23.12 -30.93
C PRO A 211 35.30 -23.66 -31.92
N SER A 212 34.07 -23.17 -31.85
CA SER A 212 33.14 -23.29 -32.97
C SER A 212 33.52 -22.24 -34.02
N LEU A 213 34.17 -22.75 -35.07
CA LEU A 213 34.16 -22.26 -36.44
C LEU A 213 33.91 -20.75 -36.61
N ARG A 214 35.03 -20.01 -36.69
CA ARG A 214 35.10 -18.72 -37.37
C ARG A 214 34.49 -18.83 -38.77
N ALA A 215 33.37 -18.15 -38.98
CA ALA A 215 32.97 -17.65 -40.28
C ALA A 215 32.81 -16.13 -40.17
N ASN A 216 33.81 -15.44 -40.74
CA ASN A 216 33.87 -14.04 -41.16
C ASN A 216 32.67 -13.13 -40.83
N ARG A 217 32.97 -12.07 -40.05
CA ARG A 217 32.64 -10.70 -40.48
C ARG A 217 33.59 -9.68 -39.84
N SER A 218 34.60 -9.30 -40.62
CA SER A 218 35.08 -7.91 -40.74
C SER A 218 33.87 -6.96 -40.86
N ALA A 219 33.83 -5.73 -40.36
CA ALA A 219 34.90 -4.80 -40.03
C ALA A 219 34.24 -3.54 -39.40
N VAL A 220 34.91 -2.99 -38.39
CA VAL A 220 35.22 -1.54 -38.23
C VAL A 220 34.13 -0.69 -37.54
N LEU A 221 34.35 -0.38 -36.25
CA LEU A 221 34.82 0.91 -35.67
C LEU A 221 33.79 2.03 -35.92
N GLU A 222 33.34 2.83 -34.95
CA GLU A 222 34.02 3.40 -33.80
C GLU A 222 32.95 4.17 -32.98
N GLN A 223 33.32 4.55 -31.75
CA GLN A 223 32.85 5.71 -31.00
C GLN A 223 31.90 5.46 -29.80
N ASP A 224 32.54 5.46 -28.64
CA ASP A 224 31.98 5.69 -27.30
C ASP A 224 31.19 7.00 -27.23
N ALA A 225 30.00 6.96 -26.62
CA ALA A 225 29.56 7.84 -25.51
C ALA A 225 28.02 7.93 -25.45
N GLU A 226 27.42 7.20 -24.50
CA GLU A 226 26.41 7.65 -23.54
C GLU A 226 25.71 6.40 -22.97
N VAL A 227 25.94 6.15 -21.68
CA VAL A 227 25.28 5.07 -20.92
C VAL A 227 23.88 5.57 -20.57
N GLU A 228 22.91 5.31 -21.44
CA GLU A 228 21.52 5.17 -21.02
C GLU A 228 21.36 3.79 -20.37
N GLU A 229 21.07 3.78 -19.07
CA GLU A 229 20.63 2.59 -18.34
C GLU A 229 19.22 2.22 -18.82
N ASP A 230 19.17 1.56 -19.98
CA ASP A 230 17.97 0.89 -20.48
C ASP A 230 17.81 -0.43 -19.72
N TRP A 231 16.61 -0.63 -19.18
CA TRP A 231 16.29 -1.85 -18.43
C TRP A 231 16.03 -2.96 -19.44
N GLU A 232 17.08 -3.70 -19.81
CA GLU A 232 16.93 -4.98 -20.49
C GLU A 232 16.25 -5.96 -19.52
N GLU A 233 14.96 -6.20 -19.73
CA GLU A 233 14.27 -7.39 -19.25
C GLU A 233 15.01 -8.60 -19.85
N GLU A 234 15.92 -9.20 -19.08
CA GLU A 234 16.36 -10.57 -19.34
C GLU A 234 15.13 -11.47 -19.16
N GLU A 235 14.49 -11.76 -20.29
CA GLU A 235 13.55 -12.86 -20.50
C GLU A 235 14.30 -14.16 -20.19
N SER A 236 14.34 -14.50 -18.90
CA SER A 236 14.77 -15.81 -18.46
C SER A 236 13.73 -16.79 -18.96
N ALA A 237 14.14 -17.63 -19.92
CA ALA A 237 13.35 -18.75 -20.42
C ALA A 237 12.76 -19.52 -19.23
N GLU A 238 11.46 -19.35 -19.00
CA GLU A 238 10.69 -20.20 -18.12
C GLU A 238 10.59 -21.55 -18.84
N ASP A 239 11.34 -22.53 -18.35
CA ASP A 239 11.10 -23.93 -18.67
C ASP A 239 9.63 -24.23 -18.29
N GLU A 240 8.79 -24.43 -19.31
CA GLU A 240 7.43 -24.94 -19.21
C GLU A 240 7.43 -26.25 -18.42
N TYR A 241 7.10 -26.16 -17.13
CA TYR A 241 6.56 -27.29 -16.41
C TYR A 241 5.08 -27.37 -16.79
N GLU A 242 4.77 -28.21 -17.78
CA GLU A 242 3.43 -28.75 -18.01
C GLU A 242 3.02 -29.53 -16.75
N ASP A 243 2.38 -28.85 -15.80
CA ASP A 243 1.52 -29.53 -14.83
C ASP A 243 0.26 -29.96 -15.60
N GLU A 244 0.26 -31.20 -16.08
CA GLU A 244 -0.96 -31.95 -16.42
C GLU A 244 -1.83 -32.00 -15.16
N TYR A 245 -2.70 -31.01 -15.00
CA TYR A 245 -3.86 -31.14 -14.12
C TYR A 245 -4.82 -32.11 -14.82
N GLU A 246 -4.89 -33.34 -14.30
CA GLU A 246 -6.05 -34.18 -14.50
C GLU A 246 -7.27 -33.42 -13.95
N ASP A 247 -8.03 -32.81 -14.87
CA ASP A 247 -9.35 -32.26 -14.60
C ASP A 247 -10.28 -33.40 -14.17
N GLU A 248 -10.39 -33.65 -12.86
CA GLU A 248 -11.62 -34.22 -12.30
C GLU A 248 -12.69 -33.13 -12.37
N GLU A 249 -13.34 -33.02 -13.53
CA GLU A 249 -14.61 -32.31 -13.69
C GLU A 249 -15.65 -32.97 -12.75
N GLU A 250 -15.85 -32.41 -11.56
CA GLU A 250 -17.11 -32.60 -10.84
C GLU A 250 -18.21 -31.91 -11.66
N GLU A 251 -18.89 -32.70 -12.50
CA GLU A 251 -20.10 -32.34 -13.24
C GLU A 251 -21.21 -31.97 -12.25
N TYR A 252 -21.28 -30.69 -11.87
CA TYR A 252 -22.50 -30.13 -11.29
C TYR A 252 -23.54 -30.04 -12.42
N GLU A 253 -24.44 -31.01 -12.47
CA GLU A 253 -25.65 -30.94 -13.30
C GLU A 253 -26.44 -29.67 -12.93
N ASP A 254 -26.27 -28.63 -13.72
CA ASP A 254 -26.98 -27.36 -13.61
C ASP A 254 -28.43 -27.60 -14.10
N GLU A 255 -29.32 -28.03 -13.20
CA GLU A 255 -30.74 -28.21 -13.53
C GLU A 255 -31.31 -26.92 -14.17
N PRO A 256 -31.95 -26.98 -15.35
CA PRO A 256 -32.45 -25.80 -16.01
C PRO A 256 -33.55 -25.14 -15.16
N LYS A 257 -33.29 -23.92 -14.67
CA LYS A 257 -34.26 -23.09 -13.93
C LYS A 257 -35.56 -22.95 -14.72
N LYS A 258 -36.57 -23.75 -14.36
CA LYS A 258 -37.91 -23.72 -14.95
C LYS A 258 -38.51 -22.33 -14.72
N ARG A 259 -38.75 -21.59 -15.81
CA ARG A 259 -39.45 -20.29 -15.77
C ARG A 259 -40.87 -20.54 -15.26
N LEU A 260 -41.13 -20.16 -14.00
CA LEU A 260 -42.45 -20.24 -13.39
C LEU A 260 -43.43 -19.40 -14.20
N THR A 261 -44.61 -19.94 -14.46
CA THR A 261 -45.65 -19.22 -15.21
C THR A 261 -46.22 -18.08 -14.35
N ALA A 262 -46.80 -17.05 -14.99
CA ALA A 262 -47.33 -15.87 -14.29
C ALA A 262 -48.36 -16.20 -13.19
N ALA A 263 -49.07 -17.33 -13.32
CA ALA A 263 -50.02 -17.82 -12.34
C ALA A 263 -49.34 -18.38 -11.06
N GLU A 264 -48.20 -19.05 -11.21
CA GLU A 264 -47.45 -19.63 -10.09
C GLU A 264 -46.70 -18.55 -9.29
N LEU A 265 -46.23 -17.49 -9.96
CA LEU A 265 -45.65 -16.31 -9.32
C LEU A 265 -46.65 -15.58 -8.42
N LYS A 266 -47.92 -15.43 -8.86
CA LYS A 266 -48.98 -14.84 -8.03
C LYS A 266 -49.27 -15.66 -6.78
N LYS A 267 -49.25 -16.99 -6.88
CA LYS A 267 -49.49 -17.90 -5.74
C LYS A 267 -48.34 -17.87 -4.74
N LYS A 268 -47.08 -17.71 -5.19
CA LYS A 268 -45.93 -17.51 -4.32
C LYS A 268 -45.90 -16.12 -3.68
N MET A 269 -46.24 -15.06 -4.43
CA MET A 269 -46.38 -13.70 -3.89
C MET A 269 -47.46 -13.63 -2.81
N ALA A 270 -48.57 -14.36 -2.96
CA ALA A 270 -49.62 -14.45 -1.95
C ALA A 270 -49.20 -15.18 -0.67
N LYS A 271 -48.14 -16.00 -0.72
CA LYS A 271 -47.64 -16.80 0.43
C LYS A 271 -46.49 -16.13 1.17
N LEU A 272 -45.96 -15.02 0.64
CA LEU A 272 -44.94 -14.21 1.30
C LEU A 272 -45.62 -13.20 2.24
N PRO A 273 -45.20 -13.11 3.51
CA PRO A 273 -45.74 -12.12 4.43
C PRO A 273 -45.36 -10.72 3.94
N VAL A 274 -46.36 -9.96 3.47
CA VAL A 274 -46.20 -8.57 3.06
C VAL A 274 -45.87 -7.74 4.29
N ARG A 275 -44.58 -7.42 4.49
CA ARG A 275 -44.16 -6.32 5.37
C ARG A 275 -44.60 -5.03 4.69
N VAL A 276 -45.79 -4.57 5.04
CA VAL A 276 -46.27 -3.24 4.69
C VAL A 276 -45.30 -2.24 5.30
N ALA A 277 -44.53 -1.53 4.46
CA ALA A 277 -43.78 -0.37 4.88
C ALA A 277 -44.76 0.56 5.62
N SER A 278 -44.42 0.91 6.86
CA SER A 278 -45.28 1.74 7.70
C SER A 278 -45.62 3.02 6.96
N SER A 279 -46.90 3.16 6.62
CA SER A 279 -47.52 4.45 6.37
C SER A 279 -47.18 5.36 7.56
N GLY A 280 -46.38 6.39 7.32
CA GLY A 280 -46.05 7.40 8.31
C GLY A 280 -47.34 8.08 8.76
N LYS A 281 -47.74 7.86 10.01
CA LYS A 281 -48.76 8.68 10.67
C LYS A 281 -48.20 10.11 10.75
N THR A 282 -48.93 11.07 10.20
CA THR A 282 -48.64 12.49 10.42
C THR A 282 -48.76 12.80 11.91
N ALA A 283 -47.69 13.33 12.50
CA ALA A 283 -47.63 13.70 13.92
C ALA A 283 -48.76 14.68 14.25
N LYS A 284 -49.46 14.45 15.37
CA LYS A 284 -50.49 15.36 15.88
C LYS A 284 -49.91 16.21 17.00
N ASP A 285 -50.51 17.38 17.22
CA ASP A 285 -50.08 18.36 18.23
C ASP A 285 -50.02 17.80 19.67
N SER A 286 -50.69 16.67 19.92
CA SER A 286 -50.64 15.91 21.18
C SER A 286 -49.33 15.14 21.41
N ASP A 287 -48.47 14.99 20.39
CA ASP A 287 -47.21 14.25 20.47
C ASP A 287 -46.04 15.13 20.96
N ILE A 288 -46.27 16.43 21.18
CA ILE A 288 -45.27 17.38 21.70
C ILE A 288 -45.37 17.39 23.23
N GLN A 289 -44.39 16.79 23.91
CA GLN A 289 -44.25 16.95 25.37
C GLN A 289 -43.74 18.35 25.68
N ARG A 290 -44.55 19.14 26.38
CA ARG A 290 -44.13 20.40 26.97
C ARG A 290 -43.71 20.14 28.42
N PRO A 291 -42.56 20.67 28.89
CA PRO A 291 -42.21 20.63 30.29
C PRO A 291 -43.14 21.57 31.08
N ASP A 292 -43.56 21.10 32.25
CA ASP A 292 -44.32 21.85 33.24
C ASP A 292 -43.51 23.04 33.79
#